data_AF-A0A2W4JKL5-F1
#
_entry.id   AF-A0A2W4JKL5-F1
#
_cell.length_a   1.000
_cell.length_b   1.000
_cell.length_c   1.000
_cell.angle_alpha   90.00
_cell.angle_beta   90.00
_cell.angle_gamma   90.00
#
_symmetry.space_group_name_H-M   'P 1'
#
loop_
_entity.id
_entity.type
_entity.pdbx_description
1 polymer ?
#
loop_
_entity_poly.entity_id
_entity_poly.type
_entity_poly.pdbx_seq_one_letter_code
_entity_poly.pdbx_strand_id
1 'polypeptide(L)'
;MSGASHGAQTAVEVGEPQTDAPPADAIRQGGRRRLPSWSPARWRLVAKVLGIVSALCALAIPFMPIIQDTARIVWPAPNSTQAINTPLVGYWALEIDATVPCATIKSADDALVSRAMLLSTVPRARINTGVGMHMDVDNNVLTVVNRGQQIVSQPLPESGCDVRFTSTGERTRITVAGATVYDEASDVRPRVVGVYSDIAADRDPIDGLQVSITPDTRYQSSPTVWKTLVTVIGVLALLGCLLAVNRLDSRVARRAPRWAPIGWWKLTLRDLTVIGALGLWVFIGPVTSDDGYILSMA
;
A
#
# COMPACT_ATOMS: atom_id res chain seq x y z
N MET A 1 29.16 -35.94 117.18
CA MET A 1 28.39 -35.38 118.31
C MET A 1 27.92 -33.99 117.92
N SER A 2 26.60 -33.75 118.01
CA SER A 2 25.88 -32.47 118.05
C SER A 2 26.00 -31.53 116.83
N GLY A 3 24.93 -31.10 116.14
CA GLY A 3 23.50 -31.26 116.44
C GLY A 3 22.61 -30.89 115.26
N ALA A 4 21.39 -31.43 115.30
CA ALA A 4 20.19 -31.06 114.54
C ALA A 4 19.56 -29.78 115.17
N SER A 5 18.62 -29.02 114.61
CA SER A 5 17.44 -29.29 113.78
C SER A 5 16.80 -27.93 113.41
N HIS A 6 16.18 -27.74 112.25
CA HIS A 6 14.72 -27.58 111.95
C HIS A 6 14.72 -26.86 110.56
N GLY A 7 13.92 -27.11 109.52
CA GLY A 7 12.64 -27.77 109.36
C GLY A 7 11.69 -26.80 108.62
N ALA A 8 11.42 -27.00 107.32
CA ALA A 8 10.19 -26.57 106.63
C ALA A 8 10.16 -27.08 105.16
N GLN A 9 9.02 -27.66 104.79
CA GLN A 9 8.66 -28.28 103.50
C GLN A 9 8.32 -27.23 102.42
N THR A 10 8.51 -27.55 101.12
CA THR A 10 7.43 -27.52 100.11
C THR A 10 7.86 -27.99 98.71
N ALA A 11 6.93 -28.73 98.09
CA ALA A 11 6.63 -28.90 96.66
C ALA A 11 7.68 -29.49 95.69
N VAL A 12 7.31 -30.68 95.19
CA VAL A 12 7.85 -31.36 94.01
C VAL A 12 7.30 -30.68 92.76
N GLU A 13 8.18 -30.23 91.86
CA GLU A 13 7.82 -29.78 90.51
C GLU A 13 8.30 -30.81 89.48
N VAL A 14 7.34 -31.39 88.77
CA VAL A 14 7.53 -32.34 87.68
C VAL A 14 7.86 -31.55 86.42
N GLY A 15 9.10 -31.63 85.94
CA GLY A 15 9.53 -30.99 84.70
C GLY A 15 9.06 -31.76 83.46
N GLU A 16 8.25 -31.10 82.63
CA GLU A 16 7.82 -31.52 81.29
C GLU A 16 8.99 -31.56 80.27
N PRO A 17 8.85 -32.31 79.16
CA PRO A 17 9.92 -32.58 78.20
C PRO A 17 10.22 -31.37 77.31
N GLN A 18 11.49 -30.93 77.30
CA GLN A 18 11.99 -29.92 76.35
C GLN A 18 11.96 -30.49 74.92
N THR A 19 11.08 -29.92 74.10
CA THR A 19 11.05 -30.13 72.65
C THR A 19 12.04 -29.15 72.04
N ASP A 20 13.19 -29.64 71.56
CA ASP A 20 14.16 -28.85 70.79
C ASP A 20 13.55 -28.48 69.43
N ALA A 21 12.94 -27.29 69.36
CA ALA A 21 12.61 -26.65 68.10
C ALA A 21 13.89 -25.97 67.55
N PRO A 22 14.33 -26.28 66.31
CA PRO A 22 15.50 -25.61 65.74
C PRO A 22 15.22 -24.12 65.48
N PRO A 23 16.25 -23.25 65.54
CA PRO A 23 16.07 -21.80 65.49
C PRO A 23 15.48 -21.33 64.16
N ALA A 24 14.53 -20.40 64.26
CA ALA A 24 13.70 -19.84 63.18
C ALA A 24 14.45 -19.01 62.11
N ASP A 25 15.78 -18.93 62.16
CA ASP A 25 16.58 -18.16 61.21
C ASP A 25 16.98 -18.92 59.94
N ALA A 26 16.70 -20.23 59.86
CA ALA A 26 17.04 -21.05 58.68
C ALA A 26 16.01 -20.99 57.53
N ILE A 27 14.83 -20.37 57.71
CA ILE A 27 13.71 -20.46 56.73
C ILE A 27 13.57 -19.19 55.84
N ARG A 28 14.47 -18.21 55.96
CA ARG A 28 14.46 -16.98 55.11
C ARG A 28 15.45 -16.98 53.95
N GLN A 29 15.91 -18.15 53.50
CA GLN A 29 16.68 -18.28 52.25
C GLN A 29 15.96 -19.20 51.26
N GLY A 30 14.68 -18.92 51.00
CA GLY A 30 14.00 -19.40 49.81
C GLY A 30 14.68 -18.81 48.57
N GLY A 31 15.65 -19.56 48.02
CA GLY A 31 16.43 -19.21 46.86
C GLY A 31 15.53 -18.82 45.69
N ARG A 32 15.45 -17.52 45.41
CA ARG A 32 15.21 -17.07 44.03
C ARG A 32 16.36 -17.64 43.22
N ARG A 33 16.11 -18.74 42.50
CA ARG A 33 16.97 -19.20 41.40
C ARG A 33 17.19 -18.00 40.49
N ARG A 34 18.28 -17.26 40.70
CA ARG A 34 18.75 -16.26 39.77
C ARG A 34 19.18 -17.06 38.55
N LEU A 35 18.32 -17.11 37.55
CA LEU A 35 18.71 -17.54 36.21
C LEU A 35 20.05 -16.84 35.88
N PRO A 36 21.04 -17.55 35.31
CA PRO A 36 22.37 -16.99 35.09
C PRO A 36 22.25 -15.67 34.34
N SER A 37 22.53 -14.57 35.04
CA SER A 37 22.38 -13.24 34.47
C SER A 37 23.53 -13.04 33.48
N TRP A 38 23.19 -12.83 32.21
CA TRP A 38 24.22 -12.64 31.19
C TRP A 38 25.12 -11.45 31.56
N SER A 39 26.42 -11.57 31.27
CA SER A 39 27.37 -10.49 31.56
C SER A 39 27.04 -9.21 30.77
N PRO A 40 27.40 -8.01 31.25
CA PRO A 40 27.17 -6.77 30.52
C PRO A 40 27.78 -6.78 29.10
N ALA A 41 28.93 -7.42 28.94
CA ALA A 41 29.58 -7.59 27.64
C ALA A 41 28.72 -8.35 26.64
N ARG A 42 28.02 -9.42 27.08
CA ARG A 42 27.11 -10.20 26.22
C ARG A 42 25.91 -9.37 25.77
N TRP A 43 25.26 -8.64 26.68
CA TRP A 43 24.14 -7.76 26.31
C TRP A 43 24.58 -6.63 25.36
N ARG A 44 25.78 -6.05 25.55
CA ARG A 44 26.36 -5.07 24.62
C ARG A 44 26.59 -5.68 23.24
N LEU A 45 27.09 -6.90 23.16
CA LEU A 45 27.30 -7.58 21.89
C LEU A 45 25.96 -7.85 21.18
N VAL A 46 24.96 -8.38 21.89
CA VAL A 46 23.62 -8.63 21.36
C VAL A 46 22.98 -7.34 20.84
N ALA A 47 23.03 -6.24 21.61
CA ALA A 47 22.49 -4.96 21.18
C ALA A 47 23.16 -4.47 19.89
N LYS A 48 24.50 -4.54 19.80
CA LYS A 48 25.23 -4.16 18.57
C LYS A 48 24.83 -5.02 17.38
N VAL A 49 24.84 -6.34 17.53
CA VAL A 49 24.54 -7.28 16.44
C VAL A 49 23.10 -7.10 15.96
N LEU A 50 22.13 -7.11 16.88
CA LEU A 50 20.72 -6.96 16.52
C LEU A 50 20.41 -5.56 15.95
N GLY A 51 21.06 -4.51 16.47
CA GLY A 51 20.95 -3.16 15.91
C GLY A 51 21.49 -3.07 14.48
N ILE A 52 22.66 -3.67 14.22
CA ILE A 52 23.23 -3.74 12.87
C ILE A 52 22.32 -4.54 11.94
N VAL A 53 21.84 -5.71 12.37
CA VAL A 53 20.91 -6.53 11.57
C VAL A 53 19.65 -5.75 11.23
N SER A 54 19.02 -5.09 12.21
CA SER A 54 17.84 -4.26 11.98
C SER A 54 18.11 -3.12 11.00
N ALA A 55 19.24 -2.41 11.14
CA ALA A 55 19.62 -1.33 10.24
C ALA A 55 19.84 -1.83 8.81
N LEU A 56 20.54 -2.96 8.64
CA LEU A 56 20.75 -3.57 7.33
C LEU A 56 19.45 -4.04 6.69
N CYS A 57 18.56 -4.66 7.46
CA CYS A 57 17.22 -5.04 6.97
C CYS A 57 16.43 -3.80 6.54
N ALA A 58 16.41 -2.73 7.34
CA ALA A 58 15.70 -1.49 7.03
C ALA A 58 16.20 -0.85 5.74
N LEU A 59 17.52 -0.84 5.52
CA LEU A 59 18.14 -0.35 4.29
C LEU A 59 17.84 -1.24 3.08
N ALA A 60 17.68 -2.55 3.29
CA ALA A 60 17.35 -3.49 2.22
C ALA A 60 15.88 -3.39 1.78
N ILE A 61 14.94 -3.17 2.70
CA ILE A 61 13.49 -3.24 2.43
C ILE A 61 13.05 -2.44 1.18
N PRO A 62 13.45 -1.18 0.94
CA PRO A 62 13.03 -0.43 -0.25
C PRO A 62 13.41 -1.09 -1.57
N PHE A 63 14.52 -1.83 -1.61
CA PHE A 63 15.04 -2.50 -2.80
C PHE A 63 14.58 -3.96 -2.93
N MET A 64 13.89 -4.48 -1.90
CA MET A 64 13.33 -5.83 -1.94
C MET A 64 12.16 -5.91 -2.93
N PRO A 65 12.03 -7.03 -3.67
CA PRO A 65 11.05 -7.17 -4.72
C PRO A 65 9.61 -7.13 -4.21
N ILE A 66 8.73 -6.65 -5.08
CA ILE A 66 7.28 -6.59 -4.90
C ILE A 66 6.60 -7.39 -6.01
N ILE A 67 5.33 -7.75 -5.81
CA ILE A 67 4.47 -8.34 -6.83
C ILE A 67 3.50 -7.23 -7.26
N GLN A 68 3.53 -6.84 -8.53
CA GLN A 68 2.60 -5.85 -9.08
C GLN A 68 1.44 -6.55 -9.77
N ASP A 69 0.22 -6.07 -9.51
CA ASP A 69 -0.97 -6.54 -10.20
C ASP A 69 -1.13 -5.76 -11.51
N THR A 70 -0.98 -6.42 -12.66
CA THR A 70 -1.09 -5.80 -13.98
C THR A 70 -2.49 -5.99 -14.54
N ALA A 71 -3.04 -4.94 -15.15
CA ALA A 71 -4.32 -4.98 -15.85
C ALA A 71 -4.11 -4.76 -17.35
N ARG A 72 -4.99 -5.34 -18.16
CA ARG A 72 -5.11 -5.05 -19.59
C ARG A 72 -6.59 -4.99 -19.95
N ILE A 73 -6.99 -3.90 -20.59
CA ILE A 73 -8.34 -3.70 -21.13
C ILE A 73 -8.27 -4.07 -22.60
N VAL A 74 -9.16 -4.96 -23.04
CA VAL A 74 -9.26 -5.41 -24.43
C VAL A 74 -10.67 -5.13 -24.94
N TRP A 75 -10.76 -4.59 -26.15
CA TRP A 75 -12.00 -4.35 -26.88
C TRP A 75 -11.75 -4.69 -28.36
N PRO A 76 -12.72 -5.18 -29.14
CA PRO A 76 -14.07 -5.54 -28.75
C PRO A 76 -14.14 -6.80 -27.88
N ALA A 77 -15.26 -7.00 -27.20
CA ALA A 77 -15.58 -8.29 -26.61
C ALA A 77 -16.00 -9.27 -27.73
N PRO A 78 -15.93 -10.60 -27.52
CA PRO A 78 -16.37 -11.56 -28.53
C PRO A 78 -17.79 -11.22 -29.04
N ASN A 79 -17.91 -11.00 -30.35
CA ASN A 79 -19.16 -10.65 -31.04
C ASN A 79 -19.86 -9.37 -30.51
N SER A 80 -19.15 -8.45 -29.85
CA SER A 80 -19.73 -7.22 -29.32
C SER A 80 -18.78 -6.04 -29.41
N THR A 81 -19.20 -5.01 -30.14
CA THR A 81 -18.53 -3.71 -30.25
C THR A 81 -19.12 -2.65 -29.33
N GLN A 82 -19.89 -3.06 -28.31
CA GLN A 82 -20.43 -2.11 -27.34
C GLN A 82 -19.32 -1.26 -26.71
N ALA A 83 -19.60 0.03 -26.57
CA ALA A 83 -18.68 0.96 -25.94
C ALA A 83 -18.43 0.56 -24.48
N ILE A 84 -17.18 0.70 -24.05
CA ILE A 84 -16.79 0.42 -22.66
C ILE A 84 -16.33 1.71 -21.98
N ASN A 85 -16.77 1.91 -20.73
CA ASN A 85 -16.29 3.00 -19.89
C ASN A 85 -15.18 2.47 -18.99
N THR A 86 -13.97 3.01 -19.17
CA THR A 86 -12.78 2.62 -18.42
C THR A 86 -11.99 3.86 -18.02
N PRO A 87 -12.53 4.70 -17.11
CA PRO A 87 -11.87 5.92 -16.67
C PRO A 87 -10.58 5.60 -15.92
N LEU A 88 -9.43 5.96 -16.52
CA LEU A 88 -8.14 5.81 -15.87
C LEU A 88 -7.90 6.95 -14.88
N VAL A 89 -7.59 6.59 -13.64
CA VAL A 89 -7.23 7.56 -12.58
C VAL A 89 -5.97 8.35 -12.97
N GLY A 90 -5.00 7.69 -13.60
CA GLY A 90 -3.79 8.34 -14.15
C GLY A 90 -4.02 9.13 -15.44
N TYR A 91 -5.26 9.23 -15.92
CA TYR A 91 -5.71 9.88 -17.17
C TYR A 91 -5.20 9.24 -18.48
N TRP A 92 -3.97 8.76 -18.53
CA TRP A 92 -3.37 8.08 -19.69
C TRP A 92 -3.06 6.63 -19.37
N ALA A 93 -2.90 5.81 -20.41
CA ALA A 93 -2.42 4.44 -20.29
C ALA A 93 -0.88 4.39 -20.34
N LEU A 94 -0.30 3.30 -19.84
CA LEU A 94 1.12 3.01 -20.06
C LEU A 94 1.38 2.73 -21.56
N GLU A 95 0.47 1.97 -22.16
CA GLU A 95 0.50 1.58 -23.56
C GLU A 95 -0.93 1.53 -24.13
N ILE A 96 -1.10 2.03 -25.34
CA ILE A 96 -2.30 1.82 -26.17
C ILE A 96 -1.83 1.18 -27.47
N ASP A 97 -2.55 0.14 -27.89
CA ASP A 97 -2.39 -0.50 -29.19
C ASP A 97 -3.78 -0.74 -29.77
N ALA A 98 -4.07 -0.13 -30.91
CA ALA A 98 -5.34 -0.26 -31.60
C ALA A 98 -5.10 -0.59 -33.08
N THR A 99 -5.84 -1.55 -33.60
CA THR A 99 -5.84 -1.95 -35.02
C THR A 99 -7.29 -1.96 -35.50
N VAL A 100 -7.56 -1.18 -36.54
CA VAL A 100 -8.85 -1.11 -37.22
C VAL A 100 -8.67 -1.66 -38.64
N PRO A 101 -9.23 -2.84 -38.96
CA PRO A 101 -9.08 -3.47 -40.26
C PRO A 101 -9.73 -2.67 -41.39
N CYS A 102 -9.15 -2.75 -42.59
CA CYS A 102 -9.63 -2.05 -43.78
C CYS A 102 -11.08 -2.43 -44.13
N ALA A 103 -11.44 -3.70 -43.98
CA ALA A 103 -12.82 -4.15 -44.21
C ALA A 103 -13.82 -3.49 -43.25
N THR A 104 -13.44 -3.35 -41.97
CA THR A 104 -14.24 -2.65 -40.95
C THR A 104 -14.39 -1.17 -41.30
N ILE A 105 -13.30 -0.51 -41.70
CA ILE A 105 -13.31 0.91 -42.04
C ILE A 105 -14.23 1.19 -43.22
N LYS A 106 -14.12 0.41 -44.30
CA LYS A 106 -14.96 0.55 -45.49
C LYS A 106 -16.44 0.33 -45.16
N SER A 107 -16.76 -0.74 -44.43
CA SER A 107 -18.14 -1.01 -44.02
C SER A 107 -18.73 0.13 -43.19
N ALA A 108 -17.95 0.69 -42.25
CA ALA A 108 -18.39 1.79 -41.41
C ALA A 108 -18.59 3.10 -42.19
N ASP A 109 -17.71 3.40 -43.15
CA ASP A 109 -17.81 4.58 -44.03
C ASP A 109 -19.00 4.47 -45.00
N ASP A 110 -19.19 3.30 -45.62
CA ASP A 110 -20.29 3.04 -46.57
C ASP A 110 -21.66 3.05 -45.88
N ALA A 111 -21.73 2.58 -44.63
CA ALA A 111 -22.98 2.43 -43.90
C ALA A 111 -23.56 3.74 -43.36
N LEU A 112 -22.72 4.75 -43.13
CA LEU A 112 -23.11 5.97 -42.44
C LEU A 112 -23.08 7.16 -43.41
N VAL A 113 -24.23 7.82 -43.55
CA VAL A 113 -24.37 9.05 -44.38
C VAL A 113 -23.52 10.21 -43.84
N SER A 114 -23.17 10.13 -42.56
CA SER A 114 -22.28 11.07 -41.87
C SER A 114 -20.99 10.38 -41.49
N ARG A 115 -19.94 11.17 -41.28
CA ARG A 115 -18.66 10.77 -40.65
C ARG A 115 -18.81 9.65 -39.60
N ALA A 116 -18.13 8.54 -39.83
CA ALA A 116 -18.10 7.37 -38.97
C ALA A 116 -16.94 7.46 -37.97
N MET A 117 -17.23 7.31 -36.67
CA MET A 117 -16.19 7.25 -35.64
C MET A 117 -15.64 5.83 -35.52
N LEU A 118 -14.42 5.61 -36.00
CA LEU A 118 -13.76 4.32 -35.95
C LEU A 118 -13.35 3.96 -34.51
N LEU A 119 -12.75 4.91 -33.81
CA LEU A 119 -12.28 4.73 -32.43
C LEU A 119 -12.18 6.09 -31.74
N SER A 120 -12.59 6.17 -30.48
CA SER A 120 -12.34 7.31 -29.60
C SER A 120 -12.05 6.88 -28.17
N THR A 121 -11.12 7.57 -27.52
CA THR A 121 -10.77 7.36 -26.11
C THR A 121 -11.63 8.17 -25.15
N VAL A 122 -12.51 9.03 -25.69
CA VAL A 122 -13.48 9.87 -24.96
C VAL A 122 -14.87 9.79 -25.62
N PRO A 123 -15.98 9.99 -24.89
CA PRO A 123 -17.30 9.99 -25.49
C PRO A 123 -17.42 11.04 -26.59
N ARG A 124 -18.24 10.78 -27.61
CA ARG A 124 -18.53 11.72 -28.71
C ARG A 124 -18.86 13.14 -28.24
N ALA A 125 -19.66 13.26 -27.19
CA ALA A 125 -20.04 14.56 -26.60
C ALA A 125 -18.84 15.37 -26.05
N ARG A 126 -17.65 14.78 -25.95
CA ARG A 126 -16.45 15.36 -25.34
C ARG A 126 -15.25 15.43 -26.27
N ILE A 127 -15.36 15.02 -27.54
CA ILE A 127 -14.23 15.07 -28.49
C ILE A 127 -13.67 16.49 -28.66
N ASN A 128 -14.54 17.51 -28.58
CA ASN A 128 -14.17 18.93 -28.68
C ASN A 128 -13.48 19.49 -27.41
N THR A 129 -13.30 18.70 -26.36
CA THR A 129 -12.57 19.14 -25.15
C THR A 129 -11.05 19.10 -25.31
N GLY A 130 -10.54 18.48 -26.38
CA GLY A 130 -9.11 18.50 -26.72
C GLY A 130 -8.21 17.66 -25.82
N VAL A 131 -8.72 16.66 -25.09
CA VAL A 131 -7.90 15.82 -24.18
C VAL A 131 -7.70 14.38 -24.65
N GLY A 132 -8.62 13.83 -25.44
CA GLY A 132 -8.58 12.44 -25.91
C GLY A 132 -8.00 12.30 -27.33
N MET A 133 -8.09 11.09 -27.87
CA MET A 133 -7.85 10.77 -29.27
C MET A 133 -9.14 10.25 -29.89
N HIS A 134 -9.40 10.64 -31.13
CA HIS A 134 -10.41 10.01 -31.96
C HIS A 134 -9.93 9.87 -33.42
N MET A 135 -10.40 8.82 -34.07
CA MET A 135 -10.20 8.51 -35.47
C MET A 135 -11.57 8.41 -36.13
N ASP A 136 -11.76 9.18 -37.18
CA ASP A 136 -12.98 9.17 -37.99
C ASP A 136 -12.64 8.89 -39.45
N VAL A 137 -13.61 8.34 -40.17
CA VAL A 137 -13.59 8.27 -41.64
C VAL A 137 -14.82 8.97 -42.19
N ASP A 138 -14.63 9.68 -43.30
CA ASP A 138 -15.68 10.40 -44.00
C ASP A 138 -15.32 10.45 -45.49
N ASN A 139 -16.10 9.78 -46.34
CA ASN A 139 -15.89 9.72 -47.79
C ASN A 139 -14.45 9.28 -48.13
N ASN A 140 -14.01 8.16 -47.54
CA ASN A 140 -12.68 7.58 -47.68
C ASN A 140 -11.52 8.46 -47.16
N VAL A 141 -11.80 9.53 -46.42
CA VAL A 141 -10.77 10.37 -45.78
C VAL A 141 -10.66 10.02 -44.30
N LEU A 142 -9.51 9.46 -43.90
CA LEU A 142 -9.17 9.26 -42.49
C LEU A 142 -8.76 10.58 -41.86
N THR A 143 -9.42 10.95 -40.77
CA THR A 143 -9.03 12.06 -39.90
C THR A 143 -8.70 11.54 -38.52
N VAL A 144 -7.52 11.88 -37.99
CA VAL A 144 -7.14 11.55 -36.62
C VAL A 144 -6.82 12.82 -35.86
N VAL A 145 -7.49 12.98 -34.72
CA VAL A 145 -7.27 14.10 -33.81
C VAL A 145 -6.80 13.54 -32.47
N ASN A 146 -5.65 14.02 -32.00
CA ASN A 146 -5.12 13.68 -30.70
C ASN A 146 -4.90 14.96 -29.89
N ARG A 147 -5.45 15.01 -28.66
CA ARG A 147 -5.34 16.16 -27.76
C ARG A 147 -5.75 17.50 -28.43
N GLY A 148 -6.79 17.45 -29.24
CA GLY A 148 -7.34 18.61 -29.96
C GLY A 148 -6.57 19.04 -31.21
N GLN A 149 -5.47 18.35 -31.57
CA GLN A 149 -4.72 18.60 -32.79
C GLN A 149 -5.04 17.55 -33.84
N GLN A 150 -5.40 17.99 -35.05
CA GLN A 150 -5.53 17.10 -36.20
C GLN A 150 -4.12 16.68 -36.65
N ILE A 151 -3.75 15.44 -36.37
CA ILE A 151 -2.42 14.90 -36.63
C ILE A 151 -2.34 14.08 -37.92
N VAL A 152 -3.49 13.60 -38.43
CA VAL A 152 -3.61 12.91 -39.72
C VAL A 152 -4.87 13.41 -40.42
N SER A 153 -4.76 13.67 -41.73
CA SER A 153 -5.88 13.85 -42.63
C SER A 153 -5.44 13.45 -44.04
N GLN A 154 -5.92 12.31 -44.51
CA GLN A 154 -5.54 11.78 -45.82
C GLN A 154 -6.59 10.79 -46.35
N PRO A 155 -6.69 10.62 -47.68
CA PRO A 155 -7.45 9.53 -48.26
C PRO A 155 -6.84 8.18 -47.87
N LEU A 156 -7.71 7.17 -47.70
CA LEU A 156 -7.29 5.79 -47.50
C LEU A 156 -7.06 5.10 -48.86
N PRO A 157 -6.08 4.20 -48.97
CA PRO A 157 -5.90 3.39 -50.17
C PRO A 157 -7.10 2.50 -50.46
N GLU A 158 -7.36 2.18 -51.74
CA GLU A 158 -8.46 1.31 -52.12
C GLU A 158 -8.35 -0.12 -51.56
N SER A 159 -7.15 -0.58 -51.19
CA SER A 159 -6.95 -1.89 -50.57
C SER A 159 -5.84 -1.84 -49.53
N GLY A 160 -5.89 -2.73 -48.53
CA GLY A 160 -4.90 -2.79 -47.45
C GLY A 160 -4.90 -1.57 -46.53
N CYS A 161 -6.00 -0.82 -46.46
CA CYS A 161 -6.14 0.42 -45.70
C CYS A 161 -6.19 0.27 -44.16
N ASP A 162 -5.61 -0.79 -43.61
CA ASP A 162 -5.62 -1.07 -42.17
C ASP A 162 -4.95 0.07 -41.42
N VAL A 163 -5.60 0.54 -40.35
CA VAL A 163 -5.11 1.62 -39.50
C VAL A 163 -4.64 1.04 -38.18
N ARG A 164 -3.41 1.34 -37.78
CA ARG A 164 -2.87 0.97 -36.47
C ARG A 164 -2.42 2.21 -35.72
N PHE A 165 -2.87 2.35 -34.48
CA PHE A 165 -2.50 3.40 -33.54
C PHE A 165 -1.78 2.78 -32.35
N THR A 166 -0.58 3.28 -32.06
CA THR A 166 0.19 2.88 -30.89
C THR A 166 0.62 4.12 -30.12
N SER A 167 0.56 4.08 -28.79
CA SER A 167 0.92 5.23 -27.96
C SER A 167 1.49 4.79 -26.62
N THR A 168 2.70 5.27 -26.32
CA THR A 168 3.44 5.06 -25.07
C THR A 168 3.99 6.39 -24.57
N GLY A 169 4.57 6.43 -23.38
CA GLY A 169 5.23 7.64 -22.87
C GLY A 169 6.45 8.09 -23.70
N GLU A 170 6.98 7.22 -24.56
CA GLU A 170 8.15 7.53 -25.40
C GLU A 170 7.77 7.90 -26.83
N ARG A 171 6.66 7.34 -27.35
CA ARG A 171 6.32 7.45 -28.76
C ARG A 171 4.84 7.23 -29.03
N THR A 172 4.28 8.01 -29.93
CA THR A 172 2.97 7.77 -30.55
C THR A 172 3.11 7.65 -32.06
N ARG A 173 2.53 6.59 -32.63
CA ARG A 173 2.62 6.29 -34.06
C ARG A 173 1.27 5.87 -34.61
N ILE A 174 0.97 6.36 -35.82
CA ILE A 174 -0.14 5.88 -36.64
C ILE A 174 0.43 5.34 -37.95
N THR A 175 -0.02 4.16 -38.34
CA THR A 175 0.27 3.59 -39.66
C THR A 175 -1.01 3.33 -40.43
N VAL A 176 -0.98 3.57 -41.73
CA VAL A 176 -2.03 3.23 -42.69
C VAL A 176 -1.40 2.32 -43.73
N ALA A 177 -1.97 1.14 -43.98
CA ALA A 177 -1.40 0.16 -44.91
C ALA A 177 0.07 -0.20 -44.61
N GLY A 178 0.45 -0.20 -43.32
CA GLY A 178 1.82 -0.42 -42.86
C GLY A 178 2.77 0.78 -43.06
N ALA A 179 2.38 1.81 -43.82
CA ALA A 179 3.14 3.04 -43.95
C ALA A 179 2.90 3.97 -42.76
N THR A 180 3.96 4.57 -42.21
CA THR A 180 3.84 5.50 -41.10
C THR A 180 3.36 6.86 -41.60
N VAL A 181 2.21 7.32 -41.08
CA VAL A 181 1.59 8.60 -41.45
C VAL A 181 1.70 9.65 -40.35
N TYR A 182 1.96 9.20 -39.12
CA TYR A 182 2.27 10.05 -37.98
C TYR A 182 3.25 9.32 -37.06
N ASP A 183 4.27 10.05 -36.61
CA ASP A 183 5.30 9.52 -35.72
C ASP A 183 5.84 10.65 -34.86
N GLU A 184 5.53 10.58 -33.56
CA GLU A 184 5.95 11.57 -32.57
C GLU A 184 6.73 10.86 -31.47
N ALA A 185 8.00 11.25 -31.30
CA ALA A 185 8.93 10.69 -30.31
C ALA A 185 8.92 11.51 -29.00
N SER A 186 7.72 11.87 -28.54
CA SER A 186 7.48 12.55 -27.28
C SER A 186 6.17 12.07 -26.64
N ASP A 187 5.94 12.43 -25.37
CA ASP A 187 4.74 12.02 -24.64
C ASP A 187 3.50 12.82 -25.08
N VAL A 188 2.86 12.30 -26.13
CA VAL A 188 1.57 12.80 -26.63
C VAL A 188 0.42 11.83 -26.37
N ARG A 189 0.53 10.98 -25.34
CA ARG A 189 -0.53 10.01 -24.99
C ARG A 189 -1.88 10.70 -24.77
N PRO A 190 -2.99 10.17 -25.33
CA PRO A 190 -4.30 10.73 -25.11
C PRO A 190 -4.83 10.40 -23.71
N ARG A 191 -5.76 11.24 -23.23
CA ARG A 191 -6.61 10.86 -22.11
C ARG A 191 -7.53 9.71 -22.53
N VAL A 192 -7.69 8.73 -21.65
CA VAL A 192 -8.57 7.59 -21.86
C VAL A 192 -9.62 7.55 -20.75
N VAL A 193 -10.88 7.63 -21.15
CA VAL A 193 -12.03 7.39 -20.26
C VAL A 193 -12.87 6.19 -20.68
N GLY A 194 -12.56 5.60 -21.83
CA GLY A 194 -13.26 4.45 -22.40
C GLY A 194 -12.80 4.16 -23.82
N VAL A 195 -13.52 3.25 -24.47
CA VAL A 195 -13.41 2.95 -25.90
C VAL A 195 -14.80 3.15 -26.51
N TYR A 196 -14.90 4.06 -27.45
CA TYR A 196 -16.15 4.44 -28.13
C TYR A 196 -15.96 4.33 -29.65
N SER A 197 -16.99 3.86 -30.35
CA SER A 197 -16.96 3.62 -31.80
C SER A 197 -18.39 3.58 -32.35
N ASP A 198 -18.57 3.87 -33.63
CA ASP A 198 -19.80 3.62 -34.39
C ASP A 198 -19.80 2.23 -35.06
N ILE A 199 -18.70 1.48 -34.95
CA ILE A 199 -18.59 0.12 -35.50
C ILE A 199 -19.58 -0.77 -34.76
N ALA A 200 -20.42 -1.47 -35.50
CA ALA A 200 -21.50 -2.30 -34.98
C ALA A 200 -21.28 -3.75 -35.43
N ALA A 201 -21.11 -4.68 -34.49
CA ALA A 201 -20.77 -6.09 -34.78
C ALA A 201 -21.83 -6.84 -35.61
N ASP A 202 -23.08 -6.36 -35.63
CA ASP A 202 -24.17 -6.88 -36.43
C ASP A 202 -24.16 -6.36 -37.89
N ARG A 203 -23.39 -5.32 -38.17
CA ARG A 203 -23.27 -4.67 -39.48
C ARG A 203 -21.90 -4.83 -40.10
N ASP A 204 -20.86 -4.59 -39.32
CA ASP A 204 -19.49 -4.44 -39.81
C ASP A 204 -18.66 -5.71 -39.55
N PRO A 205 -17.74 -6.07 -40.47
CA PRO A 205 -16.79 -7.14 -40.22
C PRO A 205 -15.79 -6.70 -39.14
N ILE A 206 -15.68 -7.47 -38.05
CA ILE A 206 -14.81 -7.15 -36.90
C ILE A 206 -13.59 -8.06 -36.78
N ASP A 207 -13.36 -8.95 -37.75
CA ASP A 207 -12.20 -9.83 -37.74
C ASP A 207 -10.90 -9.01 -37.82
N GLY A 208 -10.08 -9.13 -36.77
CA GLY A 208 -8.84 -8.36 -36.62
C GLY A 208 -9.01 -6.97 -35.99
N LEU A 209 -10.25 -6.52 -35.70
CA LEU A 209 -10.49 -5.33 -34.91
C LEU A 209 -10.03 -5.59 -33.47
N GLN A 210 -9.07 -4.81 -33.00
CA GLN A 210 -8.54 -4.99 -31.66
C GLN A 210 -8.03 -3.66 -31.08
N VAL A 211 -8.37 -3.43 -29.83
CA VAL A 211 -7.86 -2.34 -28.99
C VAL A 211 -7.41 -2.98 -27.70
N SER A 212 -6.16 -2.71 -27.34
CA SER A 212 -5.54 -3.10 -26.08
C SER A 212 -5.04 -1.84 -25.39
N ILE A 213 -5.47 -1.65 -24.15
CA ILE A 213 -5.04 -0.54 -23.30
C ILE A 213 -4.43 -1.15 -22.04
N THR A 214 -3.19 -0.79 -21.73
CA THR A 214 -2.49 -1.22 -20.51
C THR A 214 -2.50 -0.04 -19.53
N PRO A 215 -3.36 -0.04 -18.50
CA PRO A 215 -3.34 0.96 -17.43
C PRO A 215 -2.01 1.00 -16.69
N ASP A 216 -1.71 2.14 -16.08
CA ASP A 216 -0.59 2.27 -15.16
C ASP A 216 -1.00 1.79 -13.76
N THR A 217 -0.64 0.57 -13.41
CA THR A 217 -0.94 -0.05 -12.10
C THR A 217 0.27 -0.07 -11.17
N ARG A 218 1.28 0.80 -11.38
CA ARG A 218 2.55 0.77 -10.62
C ARG A 218 2.42 0.83 -9.10
N TYR A 219 1.30 1.37 -8.61
CA TYR A 219 1.01 1.49 -7.17
C TYR A 219 0.16 0.33 -6.63
N GLN A 220 -0.41 -0.52 -7.48
CA GLN A 220 -1.14 -1.73 -7.08
C GLN A 220 -0.15 -2.88 -6.93
N SER A 221 0.36 -3.05 -5.72
CA SER A 221 1.36 -4.07 -5.44
C SER A 221 1.24 -4.67 -4.04
N SER A 222 1.79 -5.86 -3.88
CA SER A 222 1.91 -6.57 -2.60
C SER A 222 3.37 -6.94 -2.34
N PRO A 223 3.78 -7.03 -1.05
CA PRO A 223 5.14 -7.45 -0.72
C PRO A 223 5.35 -8.93 -1.06
N THR A 224 6.51 -9.26 -1.64
CA THR A 224 6.92 -10.66 -1.78
C THR A 224 7.13 -11.32 -0.41
N VAL A 225 7.09 -12.65 -0.35
CA VAL A 225 7.43 -13.41 0.87
C VAL A 225 8.80 -12.99 1.42
N TRP A 226 9.80 -12.77 0.56
CA TRP A 226 11.13 -12.32 0.98
C TRP A 226 11.12 -10.93 1.60
N LYS A 227 10.42 -9.96 1.00
CA LYS A 227 10.26 -8.61 1.56
C LYS A 227 9.59 -8.67 2.93
N THR A 228 8.55 -9.49 3.07
CA THR A 228 7.84 -9.70 4.33
C THR A 228 8.76 -10.33 5.39
N LEU A 229 9.52 -11.38 5.06
CA LEU A 229 10.44 -12.02 5.99
C LEU A 229 11.54 -11.07 6.48
N VAL A 230 12.18 -10.32 5.57
CA VAL A 230 13.21 -9.33 5.93
C VAL A 230 12.62 -8.23 6.81
N THR A 231 11.39 -7.80 6.53
CA THR A 231 10.67 -6.83 7.37
C THR A 231 10.45 -7.37 8.78
N VAL A 232 9.94 -8.60 8.91
CA VAL A 232 9.71 -9.25 10.21
C VAL A 232 11.02 -9.45 10.98
N ILE A 233 12.07 -9.93 10.32
CA ILE A 233 13.40 -10.10 10.94
C ILE A 233 13.94 -8.75 11.42
N GLY A 234 13.84 -7.71 10.59
CA GLY A 234 14.29 -6.36 10.93
C GLY A 234 13.56 -5.79 12.16
N VAL A 235 12.24 -5.98 12.24
CA VAL A 235 11.42 -5.57 13.39
C VAL A 235 11.76 -6.38 14.64
N LEU A 236 11.87 -7.70 14.54
CA LEU A 236 12.23 -8.55 15.69
C LEU A 236 13.64 -8.26 16.20
N ALA A 237 14.60 -8.01 15.30
CA ALA A 237 15.94 -7.59 15.65
C ALA A 237 15.94 -6.22 16.35
N LEU A 238 15.14 -5.26 15.86
CA LEU A 238 14.96 -3.95 16.52
C LEU A 238 14.42 -4.12 17.95
N LEU A 239 13.33 -4.87 18.11
CA LEU A 239 12.73 -5.15 19.42
C LEU A 239 13.72 -5.85 20.37
N GLY A 240 14.47 -6.82 19.86
CA GLY A 240 15.51 -7.50 20.62
C GLY A 240 16.68 -6.58 21.00
N CYS A 241 17.07 -5.66 20.12
CA CYS A 241 18.06 -4.63 20.39
C CYS A 241 17.59 -3.70 21.51
N LEU A 242 16.37 -3.16 21.41
CA LEU A 242 15.77 -2.31 22.44
C LEU A 242 15.66 -3.03 23.79
N LEU A 243 15.32 -4.32 23.78
CA LEU A 243 15.32 -5.15 24.99
C LEU A 243 16.72 -5.28 25.58
N ALA A 244 17.74 -5.54 24.76
CA ALA A 244 19.13 -5.65 25.21
C ALA A 244 19.64 -4.33 25.79
N VAL A 245 19.34 -3.21 25.14
CA VAL A 245 19.64 -1.85 25.64
C VAL A 245 18.93 -1.62 26.97
N ASN A 246 17.63 -1.91 27.07
CA ASN A 246 16.88 -1.78 28.33
C ASN A 246 17.50 -2.58 29.48
N ARG A 247 18.05 -3.78 29.20
CA ARG A 247 18.74 -4.62 30.20
C ARG A 247 20.09 -4.07 30.61
N LEU A 248 20.80 -3.36 29.73
CA LEU A 248 22.04 -2.65 30.07
C LEU A 248 21.73 -1.42 30.92
N ASP A 249 20.76 -0.62 30.50
CA ASP A 249 20.36 0.60 31.20
C ASP A 249 19.81 0.29 32.59
N SER A 250 19.04 -0.79 32.75
CA SER A 250 18.52 -1.22 34.06
C SER A 250 19.60 -1.52 35.12
N ARG A 251 20.88 -1.65 34.71
CA ARG A 251 22.02 -1.88 35.63
C ARG A 251 22.72 -0.59 36.07
N VAL A 252 22.62 0.49 35.29
CA VAL A 252 23.35 1.75 35.51
C VAL A 252 22.39 2.90 35.78
N ALA A 253 21.26 2.94 35.07
CA ALA A 253 20.25 3.97 35.20
C ALA A 253 19.40 3.78 36.47
N ARG A 254 18.85 4.90 36.97
CA ARG A 254 17.83 4.88 38.02
C ARG A 254 16.64 4.05 37.54
N ARG A 255 16.09 3.20 38.42
CA ARG A 255 14.91 2.39 38.10
C ARG A 255 13.78 3.32 37.65
N ALA A 256 13.30 3.11 36.44
CA ALA A 256 12.06 3.72 36.00
C ALA A 256 10.92 3.31 36.95
N PRO A 257 9.96 4.21 37.23
CA PRO A 257 8.73 3.81 37.90
C PRO A 257 8.10 2.66 37.12
N ARG A 258 7.61 1.62 37.82
CA ARG A 258 7.22 0.36 37.17
C ARG A 258 6.19 0.62 36.07
N TRP A 259 5.17 1.43 36.35
CA TRP A 259 4.04 1.69 35.45
C TRP A 259 3.82 3.19 35.23
N ALA A 260 3.71 3.98 36.30
CA ALA A 260 3.62 5.43 36.24
C ALA A 260 4.21 6.07 37.53
N PRO A 261 4.63 7.34 37.49
CA PRO A 261 5.04 8.08 38.68
C PRO A 261 3.95 8.10 39.77
N ILE A 262 4.35 8.25 41.03
CA ILE A 262 3.43 8.42 42.15
C ILE A 262 2.60 9.69 41.90
N GLY A 263 1.28 9.55 41.84
CA GLY A 263 0.36 10.66 41.59
C GLY A 263 -0.14 10.79 40.15
N TRP A 264 0.34 9.97 39.20
CA TRP A 264 -0.10 10.01 37.78
C TRP A 264 -1.61 9.78 37.61
N TRP A 265 -2.21 8.97 38.49
CA TRP A 265 -3.64 8.66 38.49
C TRP A 265 -4.47 9.59 39.39
N LYS A 266 -3.85 10.61 40.00
CA LYS A 266 -4.57 11.58 40.83
C LYS A 266 -5.12 12.68 39.93
N LEU A 267 -6.35 12.51 39.45
CA LEU A 267 -7.07 13.54 38.72
C LEU A 267 -7.20 14.80 39.57
N THR A 268 -6.69 15.91 39.05
CA THR A 268 -6.86 17.25 39.62
C THR A 268 -8.00 17.99 38.92
N LEU A 269 -8.46 19.09 39.52
CA LEU A 269 -9.45 19.97 38.88
C LEU A 269 -8.96 20.50 37.53
N ARG A 270 -7.66 20.74 37.37
CA ARG A 270 -7.06 21.19 36.10
C ARG A 270 -7.19 20.12 35.02
N ASP A 271 -6.98 18.85 35.36
CA ASP A 271 -7.14 17.74 34.43
C ASP A 271 -8.59 17.62 33.97
N LEU A 272 -9.55 17.75 34.90
CA LEU A 272 -10.98 17.77 34.57
C LEU A 272 -11.33 18.95 33.64
N THR A 273 -10.76 20.13 33.85
CA THR A 273 -10.97 21.28 32.96
C THR A 273 -10.46 21.00 31.55
N VAL A 274 -9.25 20.46 31.40
CA VAL A 274 -8.67 20.15 30.08
C VAL A 274 -9.45 19.05 29.38
N ILE A 275 -9.74 17.95 30.08
CA ILE A 275 -10.52 16.82 29.54
C ILE A 275 -11.93 17.28 29.14
N GLY A 276 -12.59 18.08 30.00
CA GLY A 276 -13.91 18.63 29.71
C GLY A 276 -13.90 19.57 28.51
N ALA A 277 -12.91 20.47 28.43
CA ALA A 277 -12.76 21.38 27.30
C ALA A 277 -12.48 20.63 25.99
N LEU A 278 -11.55 19.67 25.99
CA LEU A 278 -11.25 18.85 24.81
C LEU A 278 -12.43 17.96 24.42
N GLY A 279 -13.08 17.33 25.40
CA GLY A 279 -14.26 16.49 25.17
C GLY A 279 -15.42 17.28 24.57
N LEU A 280 -15.70 18.48 25.10
CA LEU A 280 -16.68 19.39 24.52
C LEU A 280 -16.26 19.80 23.10
N TRP A 281 -14.99 20.18 22.91
CA TRP A 281 -14.44 20.60 21.63
C TRP A 281 -14.52 19.50 20.56
N VAL A 282 -14.47 18.21 20.91
CA VAL A 282 -14.69 17.12 19.93
C VAL A 282 -16.08 17.19 19.29
N PHE A 283 -17.10 17.65 20.03
CA PHE A 283 -18.48 17.72 19.52
C PHE A 283 -18.82 19.07 18.88
N ILE A 284 -18.34 20.17 19.44
CA ILE A 284 -18.71 21.53 18.98
C ILE A 284 -17.59 22.22 18.21
N GLY A 285 -16.38 21.67 18.27
CA GLY A 285 -15.21 22.26 17.64
C GLY A 285 -15.29 22.13 16.12
N PRO A 286 -14.82 23.13 15.37
CA PRO A 286 -14.75 23.04 13.93
C PRO A 286 -13.74 21.97 13.50
N VAL A 287 -14.07 21.25 12.44
CA VAL A 287 -13.17 20.36 11.70
C VAL A 287 -12.12 21.16 10.93
N THR A 288 -11.01 20.51 10.60
CA THR A 288 -9.99 21.12 9.75
C THR A 288 -10.41 21.07 8.28
N SER A 289 -9.80 21.91 7.44
CA SER A 289 -10.08 21.95 6.00
C SER A 289 -9.81 20.62 5.28
N ASP A 290 -8.91 19.81 5.82
CA ASP A 290 -8.43 18.59 5.18
C ASP A 290 -9.09 17.33 5.73
N ASP A 291 -9.96 17.43 6.74
CA ASP A 291 -10.60 16.27 7.37
C ASP A 291 -11.43 15.48 6.35
N GLY A 292 -12.19 16.18 5.49
CA GLY A 292 -12.94 15.54 4.40
C GLY A 292 -12.04 14.91 3.33
N TYR A 293 -10.88 15.52 3.05
CA TYR A 293 -9.92 15.00 2.09
C TYR A 293 -9.28 13.70 2.60
N ILE A 294 -8.80 13.68 3.84
CA ILE A 294 -8.22 12.49 4.49
C ILE A 294 -9.25 11.37 4.61
N LEU A 295 -10.49 11.69 5.01
CA LEU A 295 -11.56 10.69 5.11
C LEU A 295 -11.90 10.06 3.75
N SER A 296 -11.82 10.81 2.66
CA SER A 296 -12.08 10.28 1.31
C SER A 296 -10.98 9.36 0.77
N MET A 297 -9.77 9.45 1.32
CA MET A 297 -8.63 8.61 0.91
C MET A 297 -8.44 7.35 1.77
N ALA A 298 -8.88 7.39 3.04
CA ALA A 298 -8.74 6.31 4.01
C ALA A 298 -9.72 5.15 3.73
#